data_AF-A0A3C0FLT0-F1
#
_entry.id   AF-A0A3C0FLT0-F1
#
_cell.length_a   1.000
_cell.length_b   1.000
_cell.length_c   1.000
_cell.angle_alpha   90.00
_cell.angle_beta   90.00
_cell.angle_gamma   90.00
#
_symmetry.space_group_name_H-M   'P 1'
#
loop_
_entity.id
_entity.type
_entity.pdbx_description
1 polymer ?
#
loop_
_entity_poly.entity_id
_entity_poly.type
_entity_poly.pdbx_seq_one_letter_code
_entity_poly.pdbx_strand_id
1 'polypeptide(L)'
;PKTFEEAYAVQDATLAQVGIAQAGWKLAVATRAAQEKIGADGPLVGPLLDGRILGDGATLTTKDIHFPNIEAEIAVVMDSTPAPDATSSDILDHIKSMHLA
;
A
#
# COMPACT_ATOMS: atom_id res chain seq x y z
N PRO A 1 -0.73 5.94 18.89
CA PRO A 1 -1.55 4.70 18.89
C PRO A 1 -0.81 3.61 19.68
N LYS A 2 -1.55 2.79 20.44
CA LYS A 2 -1.03 1.66 21.24
C LYS A 2 -1.42 0.29 20.67
N THR A 3 -2.40 0.26 19.76
CA THR A 3 -2.84 -0.94 19.02
C THR A 3 -2.84 -0.65 17.52
N PHE A 4 -2.88 -1.70 16.70
CA PHE A 4 -3.05 -1.55 15.25
C PHE A 4 -4.40 -0.93 14.89
N GLU A 5 -5.48 -1.27 15.62
CA GLU A 5 -6.79 -0.66 15.46
C GLU A 5 -6.73 0.87 15.67
N GLU A 6 -6.09 1.33 16.76
CA GLU A 6 -5.88 2.75 16.99
C GLU A 6 -5.00 3.39 15.90
N ALA A 7 -4.01 2.66 15.38
CA ALA A 7 -3.14 3.16 14.32
C ALA A 7 -3.91 3.37 13.00
N TYR A 8 -4.75 2.41 12.62
CA TYR A 8 -5.60 2.52 11.43
C TYR A 8 -6.67 3.60 11.59
N ALA A 9 -7.26 3.77 12.78
CA ALA A 9 -8.18 4.88 13.04
C ALA A 9 -7.49 6.26 12.86
N VAL A 10 -6.23 6.39 13.27
CA VAL A 10 -5.43 7.60 13.02
C VAL A 10 -5.13 7.78 11.53
N GLN A 11 -4.82 6.70 10.80
CA GLN A 11 -4.64 6.75 9.35
C GLN A 11 -5.91 7.24 8.65
N ASP A 12 -7.07 6.68 8.97
CA ASP A 12 -8.35 7.05 8.36
C ASP A 12 -8.72 8.52 8.66
N ALA A 13 -8.51 8.96 9.90
CA ALA A 13 -8.70 10.36 10.26
C ALA A 13 -7.75 11.30 9.50
N THR A 14 -6.50 10.87 9.29
CA THR A 14 -5.50 11.64 8.51
C THR A 14 -5.92 11.73 7.05
N LEU A 15 -6.39 10.64 6.44
CA LEU A 15 -6.91 10.63 5.07
C LEU A 15 -8.08 11.59 4.91
N ALA A 16 -9.03 11.57 5.85
CA ALA A 16 -10.18 12.48 5.84
C ALA A 16 -9.76 13.96 5.93
N GLN A 17 -8.69 14.27 6.69
CA GLN A 17 -8.15 15.63 6.78
C GLN A 17 -7.37 16.06 5.55
N VAL A 18 -6.60 15.15 4.95
CA VAL A 18 -5.80 15.42 3.74
C VAL A 18 -6.70 15.67 2.54
N GLY A 19 -7.83 14.97 2.44
CA GLY A 19 -8.84 15.18 1.39
C GLY A 19 -8.39 14.80 -0.03
N ILE A 20 -7.24 14.15 -0.17
CA ILE A 20 -6.75 13.60 -1.44
C ILE A 20 -7.37 12.22 -1.61
N ALA A 21 -7.87 11.93 -2.81
CA ALA A 21 -8.46 10.65 -3.14
C ALA A 21 -7.45 9.51 -2.97
N GLN A 22 -7.92 8.37 -2.46
CA GLN A 22 -7.13 7.15 -2.45
C GLN A 22 -7.12 6.53 -3.86
N ALA A 23 -5.93 6.25 -4.38
CA ALA A 23 -5.70 5.65 -5.69
C ALA A 23 -5.37 4.14 -5.63
N GLY A 24 -5.06 3.61 -4.45
CA GLY A 24 -4.75 2.19 -4.27
C GLY A 24 -4.26 1.83 -2.88
N TRP A 25 -3.60 0.68 -2.76
CA TRP A 25 -3.04 0.16 -1.51
C TRP A 25 -1.58 -0.26 -1.70
N LYS A 26 -0.79 -0.08 -0.65
CA LYS A 26 0.58 -0.59 -0.49
C LYS A 26 0.58 -1.59 0.64
N LEU A 27 1.21 -2.74 0.41
CA LEU A 27 1.54 -3.69 1.46
C LEU A 27 2.99 -3.47 1.89
N ALA A 28 3.22 -3.38 3.19
CA ALA A 28 4.55 -3.28 3.78
C ALA A 28 4.75 -4.41 4.78
N VAL A 29 6.01 -4.70 5.11
CA VAL A 29 6.36 -5.77 6.07
C VAL A 29 5.80 -7.13 5.57
N ALA A 30 6.05 -7.45 4.30
CA ALA A 30 5.43 -8.60 3.64
C ALA A 30 5.97 -9.97 4.09
N THR A 31 7.16 -10.02 4.70
CA THR A 31 7.76 -11.29 5.13
C THR A 31 7.37 -11.63 6.57
N ARG A 32 7.18 -12.93 6.86
CA ARG A 32 6.88 -13.40 8.22
C ARG A 32 7.94 -12.96 9.24
N ALA A 33 9.21 -13.06 8.88
CA ALA A 33 10.30 -12.61 9.74
C ALA A 33 10.22 -11.10 10.08
N ALA A 34 9.81 -10.25 9.13
CA ALA A 34 9.64 -8.83 9.40
C ALA A 34 8.39 -8.54 10.24
N GLN A 35 7.31 -9.30 10.05
CA GLN A 35 6.07 -9.20 10.83
C GLN A 35 6.30 -9.59 12.29
N GLU A 36 6.96 -10.72 12.53
CA GLU A 36 7.32 -11.21 13.87
C GLU A 36 8.17 -10.19 14.63
N LYS A 37 9.14 -9.55 13.96
CA LYS A 37 10.02 -8.54 14.57
C LYS A 37 9.25 -7.34 15.15
N ILE A 38 8.08 -7.03 14.61
CA ILE A 38 7.24 -5.91 15.05
C ILE A 38 5.96 -6.37 15.78
N GLY A 39 5.79 -7.68 15.98
CA GLY A 39 4.59 -8.24 16.60
C GLY A 39 3.31 -8.03 15.78
N ALA A 40 3.41 -8.03 14.44
CA ALA A 40 2.26 -7.94 13.55
C ALA A 40 1.78 -9.33 13.13
N ASP A 41 0.46 -9.53 13.07
CA ASP A 41 -0.15 -10.79 12.63
C ASP A 41 -0.25 -10.91 11.09
N GLY A 42 0.10 -9.84 10.38
CA GLY A 42 0.06 -9.74 8.93
C GLY A 42 0.82 -8.51 8.42
N PRO A 43 0.81 -8.29 7.09
CA PRO A 43 1.42 -7.10 6.51
C PRO A 43 0.72 -5.82 6.99
N LEU A 44 1.44 -4.70 6.94
CA LEU A 44 0.86 -3.39 7.15
C LEU A 44 0.25 -2.88 5.85
N VAL A 45 -0.93 -2.28 5.90
CA VAL A 45 -1.68 -1.84 4.72
C VAL A 45 -1.79 -0.32 4.72
N GLY A 46 -1.18 0.34 3.73
CA GLY A 46 -1.19 1.79 3.59
C GLY A 46 -1.94 2.25 2.34
N PRO A 47 -2.67 3.37 2.36
CA PRO A 47 -3.30 3.96 1.19
C PRO A 47 -2.25 4.59 0.26
N LEU A 48 -2.37 4.36 -1.04
CA LEU A 48 -1.70 5.19 -2.04
C LEU A 48 -2.62 6.36 -2.38
N LEU A 49 -2.07 7.57 -2.38
CA LEU A 49 -2.84 8.80 -2.65
C LEU A 49 -2.72 9.19 -4.13
N ASP A 50 -3.80 9.74 -4.68
CA ASP A 50 -3.78 10.39 -5.97
C ASP A 50 -2.74 11.54 -5.99
N GLY A 51 -2.09 11.75 -7.13
CA GLY A 51 -0.95 12.67 -7.26
C GLY A 51 0.36 12.18 -6.62
N ARG A 52 0.39 10.98 -6.00
CA ARG A 52 1.64 10.29 -5.57
C ARG A 52 2.05 9.14 -6.48
N ILE A 53 1.24 8.83 -7.48
CA ILE A 53 1.58 7.91 -8.56
C ILE A 53 2.21 8.74 -9.67
N LEU A 54 3.50 8.56 -9.89
CA LEU A 54 4.28 9.32 -10.87
C LEU A 54 4.51 8.46 -12.10
N GLY A 55 4.43 9.07 -13.27
CA GLY A 55 4.73 8.39 -14.53
C GLY A 55 6.23 8.10 -14.69
N ASP A 56 6.55 7.19 -15.60
CA ASP A 56 7.94 6.93 -16.00
C ASP A 56 8.64 8.22 -16.46
N GLY A 57 9.91 8.38 -16.08
CA GLY A 57 10.70 9.59 -16.33
C GLY A 57 10.36 10.80 -15.45
N ALA A 58 9.46 10.68 -14.47
CA ALA A 58 9.20 11.76 -13.52
C ALA A 58 10.46 12.15 -12.74
N THR A 59 10.65 13.46 -12.54
CA THR A 59 11.75 13.98 -11.73
C THR A 59 11.28 14.28 -10.32
N LEU A 60 11.98 13.74 -9.33
CA LEU A 60 11.84 14.10 -7.92
C LEU A 60 13.13 14.73 -7.41
N THR A 61 12.99 15.69 -6.52
CA THR A 61 14.09 16.29 -5.77
C THR A 61 13.95 15.97 -4.29
N THR A 62 15.03 16.08 -3.53
CA THR A 62 15.00 15.90 -2.07
C THR A 62 14.19 16.97 -1.35
N LYS A 63 13.74 18.03 -2.04
CA LYS A 63 12.80 19.01 -1.49
C LYS A 63 11.34 18.53 -1.55
N ASP A 64 11.04 17.56 -2.42
CA ASP A 64 9.69 17.05 -2.63
C ASP A 64 9.32 15.93 -1.64
N ILE A 65 10.32 15.30 -1.01
CA ILE A 65 10.18 14.11 -0.18
C ILE A 65 11.05 14.21 1.08
N HIS A 66 10.42 13.96 2.23
CA HIS A 66 11.11 13.88 3.51
C HIS A 66 11.63 12.46 3.74
N PHE A 67 12.94 12.31 3.97
CA PHE A 67 13.62 11.02 4.21
C PHE A 67 13.41 9.98 3.07
N PRO A 68 14.00 10.20 1.89
CA PRO A 68 13.74 9.36 0.73
C PRO A 68 14.38 7.97 0.85
N ASN A 69 13.55 6.94 0.65
CA ASN A 69 13.95 5.56 0.41
C ASN A 69 13.31 5.08 -0.89
N ILE A 70 13.97 4.15 -1.58
CA ILE A 70 13.48 3.53 -2.82
C ILE A 70 13.32 2.04 -2.56
N GLU A 71 12.15 1.51 -2.88
CA GLU A 71 11.82 0.08 -2.88
C GLU A 71 11.53 -0.32 -4.33
N ALA A 72 11.95 -1.51 -4.75
CA ALA A 72 11.60 -2.06 -6.06
C ALA A 72 10.50 -3.10 -5.87
N GLU A 73 9.34 -2.87 -6.48
CA GLU A 73 8.13 -3.64 -6.23
C GLU A 73 7.41 -4.05 -7.52
N ILE A 74 6.29 -4.75 -7.33
CA ILE A 74 5.35 -5.11 -8.38
C ILE A 74 4.00 -4.52 -8.00
N ALA A 75 3.48 -3.62 -8.83
CA ALA A 75 2.11 -3.15 -8.72
C ALA A 75 1.15 -4.08 -9.46
N VAL A 76 0.04 -4.41 -8.81
CA VAL A 76 -1.04 -5.23 -9.38
C VAL A 76 -2.26 -4.35 -9.55
N VAL A 77 -2.77 -4.26 -10.78
CA VAL A 77 -4.06 -3.62 -11.07
C VAL A 77 -5.12 -4.70 -11.05
N MET A 78 -6.06 -4.60 -10.13
CA MET A 78 -7.20 -5.53 -10.04
C MET A 78 -8.27 -5.18 -11.07
N ASP A 79 -8.86 -6.18 -11.72
CA ASP A 79 -10.03 -6.02 -12.59
C ASP A 79 -11.33 -6.02 -11.78
N SER A 80 -11.34 -6.76 -10.68
CA SER A 80 -12.47 -6.86 -9.76
C SER A 80 -11.98 -7.23 -8.34
N THR A 81 -12.87 -7.08 -7.36
CA THR A 81 -12.56 -7.39 -5.96
C THR A 81 -12.78 -8.89 -5.69
N PRO A 82 -11.75 -9.64 -5.25
CA PRO A 82 -11.93 -11.02 -4.82
C PRO A 82 -12.85 -11.13 -3.59
N ALA A 83 -13.45 -12.30 -3.41
CA ALA A 83 -14.19 -12.61 -2.18
C ALA A 83 -13.25 -12.54 -0.95
N PRO A 84 -13.76 -12.20 0.25
CA PRO A 84 -12.94 -12.12 1.46
C PRO A 84 -12.21 -13.42 1.84
N ASP A 85 -12.75 -14.57 1.43
CA ASP A 85 -12.22 -15.92 1.65
C ASP A 85 -11.57 -16.54 0.39
N ALA A 86 -11.30 -15.72 -0.63
CA ALA A 86 -10.65 -16.13 -1.87
C ALA A 86 -9.31 -16.84 -1.62
N THR A 87 -9.08 -17.93 -2.36
CA THR A 87 -7.76 -18.57 -2.40
C THR A 87 -6.78 -17.72 -3.21
N SER A 88 -5.49 -18.04 -3.13
CA SER A 88 -4.49 -17.39 -3.99
C SER A 88 -4.78 -17.58 -5.47
N SER A 89 -5.38 -18.72 -5.88
CA SER A 89 -5.75 -18.94 -7.28
C SER A 89 -6.89 -18.01 -7.70
N ASP A 90 -7.92 -17.89 -6.87
CA ASP A 90 -9.07 -17.00 -7.16
C ASP A 90 -8.59 -15.56 -7.30
N ILE A 91 -7.67 -15.11 -6.44
CA ILE A 91 -7.10 -13.75 -6.52
C ILE A 91 -6.42 -13.50 -7.87
N LEU A 92 -5.70 -14.49 -8.43
CA LEU A 92 -5.02 -14.33 -9.71
C LEU A 92 -6.00 -14.10 -10.86
N ASP A 93 -7.18 -14.73 -10.82
CA ASP A 93 -8.23 -14.55 -11.84
C ASP A 93 -8.83 -13.13 -11.81
N HIS A 94 -8.65 -12.39 -10.72
CA HIS A 94 -9.08 -11.01 -10.57
C HIS A 94 -7.99 -9.98 -10.97
N ILE A 95 -6.81 -10.40 -11.41
CA ILE A 95 -5.73 -9.50 -11.82
C ILE A 95 -5.93 -9.05 -13.26
N LYS A 96 -6.01 -7.73 -13.48
CA LYS A 96 -6.05 -7.13 -14.81
C LYS A 96 -4.68 -7.04 -15.46
N SER A 97 -3.69 -6.57 -14.70
CA SER A 97 -2.32 -6.36 -15.18
C SER A 97 -1.34 -6.23 -14.03
N MET A 98 -0.05 -6.45 -14.33
CA MET A 98 1.06 -6.28 -13.40
C MET A 98 2.12 -5.37 -14.00
N HIS A 99 2.71 -4.53 -13.17
CA HIS A 99 3.70 -3.52 -13.56
C HIS A 99 4.86 -3.51 -12.57
N LEU A 100 6.06 -3.15 -13.03
CA LEU A 100 7.13 -2.76 -12.12
C LEU A 100 6.77 -1.43 -11.48
N ALA A 101 7.05 -1.28 -10.18
CA ALA A 101 6.76 -0.09 -9.39
C ALA A 101 7.92 0.25 -8.46
#